data_AF-A0A642VBC0-F1
#
_entry.id   AF-A0A642VBC0-F1
#
_cell.length_a   1.000
_cell.length_b   1.000
_cell.length_c   1.000
_cell.angle_alpha   90.00
_cell.angle_beta   90.00
_cell.angle_gamma   90.00
#
_symmetry.space_group_name_H-M   'P 1'
#
loop_
_entity.id
_entity.type
_entity.pdbx_description
1 polymer ?
#
loop_
_entity_poly.entity_id
_entity_poly.type
_entity_poly.pdbx_seq_one_letter_code
_entity_poly.pdbx_strand_id
1 'polypeptide(L)'
;MIDAITTMSMNSWSAYEKYSGNLGIQTLADILYTHFGPNPQSMDNNGWGQWTRSFHETVGMDRTVENGTGYTGQYPPEVAALYEDVTTTPDDLLLWFHHVPYTHRPKSSNKTVIQHFYDSHYEGAEMANEFLTLWESLEGKIDTQRYHETLFRQKYQAGHSIVWRDAINNFYNNISGILDEAGRVGRHPWRIEAEEMHLDGYELYTVSPFEMASNSTAIVTSSNATSGTASIIIPFEDGKYDIAIGYYDLFDGKAQWEATINNKQLGSWTGDNEDHLGHEQSRYLDGHTATRITFRNIKVNNGDELKVKGTPNGIEPAPLDYVAFLPNGIID
;
A
#
# COMPACT_ATOMS: atom_id res chain seq x y z
N MET A 1 1.77 13.57 -25.96
CA MET A 1 1.14 14.25 -24.81
C MET A 1 -0.24 13.68 -24.58
N ILE A 2 -1.16 13.83 -25.54
CA ILE A 2 -2.53 13.28 -25.45
C ILE A 2 -2.48 11.77 -25.14
N ASP A 3 -1.69 10.99 -25.86
CA ASP A 3 -1.60 9.54 -25.64
C ASP A 3 -1.25 9.17 -24.18
N ALA A 4 -0.26 9.83 -23.58
CA ALA A 4 0.12 9.59 -22.19
C ALA A 4 -1.02 9.91 -21.22
N ILE A 5 -1.68 11.06 -21.39
CA ILE A 5 -2.83 11.45 -20.55
C ILE A 5 -3.98 10.47 -20.73
N THR A 6 -4.32 10.10 -21.97
CA THR A 6 -5.37 9.13 -22.28
C THR A 6 -5.06 7.76 -21.67
N THR A 7 -3.83 7.27 -21.81
CA THR A 7 -3.41 6.00 -21.19
C THR A 7 -3.57 6.05 -19.68
N MET A 8 -3.10 7.09 -19.01
CA MET A 8 -3.25 7.23 -17.55
C MET A 8 -4.74 7.29 -17.16
N SER A 9 -5.54 8.12 -17.84
CA SER A 9 -6.96 8.30 -17.50
C SER A 9 -7.81 7.05 -17.75
N MET A 10 -7.52 6.28 -18.80
CA MET A 10 -8.28 5.06 -19.11
C MET A 10 -7.91 3.88 -18.21
N ASN A 11 -6.69 3.87 -17.66
CA ASN A 11 -6.20 2.79 -16.81
C ASN A 11 -6.30 3.10 -15.31
N SER A 12 -6.56 4.34 -14.90
CA SER A 12 -6.51 4.75 -13.49
C SER A 12 -7.53 4.03 -12.61
N TRP A 13 -8.76 3.81 -13.12
CA TRP A 13 -9.77 3.07 -12.37
C TRP A 13 -9.37 1.60 -12.16
N SER A 14 -8.89 0.94 -13.21
CA SER A 14 -8.42 -0.45 -13.12
C SER A 14 -7.20 -0.58 -12.19
N ALA A 15 -6.26 0.37 -12.23
CA ALA A 15 -5.15 0.38 -11.29
C ALA A 15 -5.64 0.49 -9.84
N TYR A 16 -6.54 1.45 -9.57
CA TYR A 16 -7.10 1.65 -8.23
C TYR A 16 -7.82 0.40 -7.72
N GLU A 17 -8.68 -0.21 -8.54
CA GLU A 17 -9.37 -1.46 -8.19
C GLU A 17 -8.39 -2.61 -7.89
N LYS A 18 -7.33 -2.73 -8.71
CA LYS A 18 -6.33 -3.79 -8.58
C LYS A 18 -5.57 -3.74 -7.25
N TYR A 19 -5.09 -2.56 -6.83
CA TYR A 19 -4.37 -2.41 -5.56
C TYR A 19 -5.28 -2.16 -4.35
N SER A 20 -6.60 -2.06 -4.53
CA SER A 20 -7.56 -1.94 -3.42
C SER A 20 -8.54 -3.11 -3.39
N GLY A 21 -9.79 -2.90 -3.78
CA GLY A 21 -10.83 -3.91 -3.78
C GLY A 21 -11.10 -4.53 -5.15
N ASN A 22 -10.68 -5.77 -5.38
CA ASN A 22 -10.96 -6.51 -6.63
C ASN A 22 -11.94 -7.69 -6.42
N LEU A 23 -12.38 -8.32 -7.51
CA LEU A 23 -13.37 -9.41 -7.52
C LEU A 23 -14.70 -9.07 -6.83
N GLY A 24 -15.03 -7.79 -6.70
CA GLY A 24 -16.27 -7.32 -6.06
C GLY A 24 -16.24 -7.29 -4.52
N ILE A 25 -15.07 -7.45 -3.89
CA ILE A 25 -14.95 -7.53 -2.41
C ILE A 25 -15.20 -6.19 -1.69
N GLN A 26 -15.47 -5.10 -2.42
CA GLN A 26 -15.45 -3.70 -1.96
C GLN A 26 -14.02 -3.18 -1.74
N THR A 27 -13.84 -1.90 -1.41
CA THR A 27 -12.55 -1.19 -1.50
C THR A 27 -11.45 -1.65 -0.53
N LEU A 28 -11.76 -2.36 0.56
CA LEU A 28 -10.81 -2.74 1.63
C LEU A 28 -10.13 -1.54 2.35
N ALA A 29 -10.74 -0.35 2.23
CA ALA A 29 -10.35 0.84 2.98
C ALA A 29 -10.77 0.71 4.45
N ASP A 30 -10.22 1.58 5.30
CA ASP A 30 -10.73 1.74 6.67
C ASP A 30 -12.14 2.29 6.71
N ILE A 31 -13.13 1.42 6.94
CA ILE A 31 -14.55 1.81 7.03
C ILE A 31 -14.95 2.26 8.44
N LEU A 32 -14.02 2.28 9.39
CA LEU A 32 -14.25 2.72 10.77
C LEU A 32 -13.72 4.14 11.03
N TYR A 33 -12.97 4.69 10.07
CA TYR A 33 -12.30 5.99 10.24
C TYR A 33 -12.34 6.87 8.97
N THR A 34 -11.19 7.30 8.42
CA THR A 34 -11.14 8.34 7.36
C THR A 34 -11.37 7.81 5.93
N HIS A 35 -11.42 6.49 5.75
CA HIS A 35 -11.63 5.80 4.47
C HIS A 35 -10.53 6.01 3.41
N PHE A 36 -9.37 6.58 3.78
CA PHE A 36 -8.35 6.94 2.79
C PHE A 36 -7.35 5.82 2.49
N GLY A 37 -6.83 5.19 3.53
CA GLY A 37 -5.85 4.11 3.48
C GLY A 37 -6.45 2.71 3.65
N PRO A 38 -5.62 1.67 3.42
CA PRO A 38 -6.02 0.28 3.56
C PRO A 38 -6.28 -0.05 5.04
N ASN A 39 -7.33 -0.82 5.30
CA ASN A 39 -7.54 -1.49 6.59
C ASN A 39 -8.53 -2.66 6.35
N PRO A 40 -8.08 -3.77 5.75
CA PRO A 40 -8.96 -4.88 5.41
C PRO A 40 -9.59 -5.52 6.66
N GLN A 41 -8.93 -5.45 7.82
CA GLN A 41 -9.51 -5.87 9.10
C GLN A 41 -10.80 -5.12 9.44
N SER A 42 -10.88 -3.84 9.08
CA SER A 42 -12.02 -2.99 9.39
C SER A 42 -13.32 -3.46 8.75
N MET A 43 -13.26 -4.30 7.70
CA MET A 43 -14.43 -4.72 6.93
C MET A 43 -15.36 -5.65 7.72
N ASP A 44 -14.81 -6.46 8.63
CA ASP A 44 -15.56 -7.46 9.39
C ASP A 44 -15.66 -7.10 10.89
N ASN A 45 -16.54 -7.77 11.62
CA ASN A 45 -16.72 -7.63 13.07
C ASN A 45 -17.08 -6.21 13.58
N ASN A 46 -17.68 -5.38 12.72
CA ASN A 46 -18.22 -4.06 13.05
C ASN A 46 -19.72 -3.94 12.72
N GLY A 47 -20.31 -2.78 13.05
CA GLY A 47 -21.76 -2.52 12.92
C GLY A 47 -22.25 -1.97 11.57
N TRP A 48 -21.39 -1.79 10.56
CA TRP A 48 -21.73 -1.06 9.32
C TRP A 48 -22.24 -1.93 8.17
N GLY A 49 -22.15 -3.26 8.27
CA GLY A 49 -22.74 -4.18 7.29
C GLY A 49 -21.95 -4.31 5.97
N GLN A 50 -20.76 -3.72 5.87
CA GLN A 50 -19.85 -3.83 4.72
C GLN A 50 -18.90 -5.03 4.87
N TRP A 51 -19.45 -6.21 5.11
CA TRP A 51 -18.68 -7.40 5.46
C TRP A 51 -18.04 -8.08 4.25
N THR A 52 -16.80 -8.53 4.42
CA THR A 52 -16.15 -9.45 3.47
C THR A 52 -16.29 -10.90 3.89
N ARG A 53 -16.72 -11.15 5.15
CA ARG A 53 -16.85 -12.47 5.77
C ARG A 53 -15.60 -13.32 5.55
N SER A 54 -14.44 -12.70 5.69
CA SER A 54 -13.15 -13.36 5.53
C SER A 54 -12.89 -14.27 6.71
N PHE A 55 -12.77 -15.58 6.44
CA PHE A 55 -12.39 -16.60 7.41
C PHE A 55 -11.09 -17.28 6.96
N HIS A 56 -10.68 -18.35 7.64
CA HIS A 56 -9.47 -19.09 7.29
C HIS A 56 -9.54 -19.77 5.90
N GLU A 57 -10.72 -20.28 5.51
CA GLU A 57 -10.83 -21.05 4.27
C GLU A 57 -11.59 -20.31 3.15
N THR A 58 -12.35 -19.28 3.51
CA THR A 58 -13.39 -18.72 2.63
C THR A 58 -13.50 -17.20 2.76
N VAL A 59 -14.07 -16.56 1.74
CA VAL A 59 -14.23 -15.11 1.63
C VAL A 59 -15.42 -14.76 0.72
N GLY A 60 -15.93 -13.54 0.84
CA GLY A 60 -17.05 -13.01 0.06
C GLY A 60 -18.36 -13.08 0.83
N MET A 61 -19.41 -12.48 0.31
CA MET A 61 -20.72 -12.45 0.98
C MET A 61 -21.75 -13.22 0.17
N ASP A 62 -22.38 -14.23 0.76
CA ASP A 62 -23.45 -14.98 0.10
C ASP A 62 -24.72 -14.12 0.02
N ARG A 63 -24.97 -13.59 -1.17
CA ARG A 63 -26.11 -12.73 -1.49
C ARG A 63 -27.15 -13.44 -2.37
N THR A 64 -26.99 -14.75 -2.59
CA THR A 64 -27.93 -15.59 -3.34
C THR A 64 -29.27 -15.72 -2.63
N VAL A 65 -30.32 -16.11 -3.38
CA VAL A 65 -31.64 -16.47 -2.82
C VAL A 65 -31.61 -17.84 -2.19
N GLU A 66 -30.89 -18.79 -2.79
CA GLU A 66 -30.88 -20.18 -2.33
C GLU A 66 -30.37 -20.34 -0.89
N ASN A 67 -29.28 -19.65 -0.54
CA ASN A 67 -28.58 -19.88 0.73
C ASN A 67 -28.10 -18.59 1.43
N GLY A 68 -28.14 -17.46 0.73
CA GLY A 68 -27.62 -16.19 1.21
C GLY A 68 -28.66 -15.23 1.79
N THR A 69 -28.41 -13.94 1.57
CA THR A 69 -29.31 -12.85 2.02
C THR A 69 -30.53 -12.64 1.13
N GLY A 70 -30.62 -13.29 -0.03
CA GLY A 70 -31.68 -13.08 -1.02
C GLY A 70 -31.59 -11.80 -1.84
N TYR A 71 -30.44 -11.11 -1.82
CA TYR A 71 -30.25 -9.85 -2.53
C TYR A 71 -30.30 -10.00 -4.05
N THR A 72 -29.78 -11.09 -4.62
CA THR A 72 -29.91 -11.41 -6.06
C THR A 72 -31.37 -11.44 -6.52
N GLY A 73 -32.30 -11.90 -5.67
CA GLY A 73 -33.74 -11.94 -5.94
C GLY A 73 -34.41 -10.56 -6.05
N GLN A 74 -33.71 -9.48 -5.74
CA GLN A 74 -34.19 -8.11 -5.93
C GLN A 74 -34.01 -7.61 -7.37
N TYR A 75 -33.20 -8.29 -8.18
CA TYR A 75 -33.00 -7.97 -9.58
C TYR A 75 -34.10 -8.57 -10.48
N PRO A 76 -34.29 -8.05 -11.72
CA PRO A 76 -35.13 -8.70 -12.73
C PRO A 76 -34.67 -10.15 -12.98
N PRO A 77 -35.58 -11.08 -13.36
CA PRO A 77 -35.28 -12.52 -13.40
C PRO A 77 -34.02 -12.91 -14.19
N GLU A 78 -33.75 -12.25 -15.31
CA GLU A 78 -32.58 -12.52 -16.16
C GLU A 78 -31.25 -12.12 -15.47
N VAL A 79 -31.27 -11.00 -14.74
CA VAL A 79 -30.11 -10.49 -14.00
C VAL A 79 -29.92 -11.25 -12.69
N ALA A 80 -31.02 -11.58 -12.00
CA ALA A 80 -30.99 -12.45 -10.84
C ALA A 80 -30.35 -13.79 -11.19
N ALA A 81 -30.79 -14.45 -12.28
CA ALA A 81 -30.20 -15.71 -12.73
C ALA A 81 -28.70 -15.60 -13.05
N LEU A 82 -28.26 -14.47 -13.61
CA LEU A 82 -26.83 -14.23 -13.90
C LEU A 82 -25.98 -14.18 -12.62
N TYR A 83 -26.46 -13.51 -11.57
CA TYR A 83 -25.73 -13.32 -10.32
C TYR A 83 -25.96 -14.43 -9.28
N GLU A 84 -27.03 -15.20 -9.42
CA GLU A 84 -27.37 -16.33 -8.54
C GLU A 84 -26.45 -17.52 -8.71
N ASP A 85 -26.00 -17.79 -9.95
CA ASP A 85 -25.12 -18.91 -10.25
C ASP A 85 -23.65 -18.45 -10.30
N VAL A 86 -22.83 -19.01 -9.41
CA VAL A 86 -21.38 -18.73 -9.31
C VAL A 86 -20.64 -18.96 -10.64
N THR A 87 -21.13 -19.88 -11.48
CA THR A 87 -20.56 -20.19 -12.79
C THR A 87 -20.96 -19.19 -13.87
N THR A 88 -21.94 -18.31 -13.61
CA THR A 88 -22.37 -17.26 -14.54
C THR A 88 -22.08 -15.85 -14.03
N THR A 89 -21.93 -15.62 -12.73
CA THR A 89 -21.57 -14.32 -12.14
C THR A 89 -20.26 -13.79 -12.71
N PRO A 90 -20.18 -12.55 -13.24
CA PRO A 90 -18.93 -11.93 -13.65
C PRO A 90 -17.87 -11.93 -12.53
N ASP A 91 -16.61 -12.18 -12.88
CA ASP A 91 -15.54 -12.36 -11.88
C ASP A 91 -15.31 -11.10 -11.03
N ASP A 92 -15.47 -9.91 -11.62
CA ASP A 92 -15.41 -8.59 -10.98
C ASP A 92 -16.56 -8.34 -9.99
N LEU A 93 -17.55 -9.23 -9.91
CA LEU A 93 -18.67 -9.20 -8.98
C LEU A 93 -18.78 -10.48 -8.14
N LEU A 94 -17.82 -11.41 -8.25
CA LEU A 94 -17.88 -12.73 -7.64
C LEU A 94 -18.08 -12.64 -6.12
N LEU A 95 -17.20 -11.92 -5.41
CA LEU A 95 -17.19 -11.83 -3.95
C LEU A 95 -18.27 -10.88 -3.40
N TRP A 96 -18.91 -10.10 -4.29
CA TRP A 96 -20.12 -9.38 -3.96
C TRP A 96 -21.32 -10.32 -3.85
N PHE A 97 -21.45 -11.31 -4.75
CA PHE A 97 -22.62 -12.17 -4.75
C PHE A 97 -22.44 -13.52 -4.03
N HIS A 98 -21.20 -13.99 -3.94
CA HIS A 98 -20.87 -15.34 -3.51
C HIS A 98 -19.89 -15.36 -2.35
N HIS A 99 -20.09 -16.28 -1.41
CA HIS A 99 -19.11 -16.67 -0.41
C HIS A 99 -18.43 -17.96 -0.90
N VAL A 100 -17.14 -17.89 -1.22
CA VAL A 100 -16.40 -19.00 -1.85
C VAL A 100 -15.13 -19.37 -1.08
N PRO A 101 -14.59 -20.58 -1.23
CA PRO A 101 -13.24 -20.91 -0.78
C PRO A 101 -12.20 -20.03 -1.45
N TYR A 102 -11.12 -19.67 -0.75
CA TYR A 102 -9.97 -18.99 -1.35
C TYR A 102 -9.38 -19.74 -2.55
N THR A 103 -9.55 -21.06 -2.59
CA THR A 103 -9.10 -21.96 -3.65
C THR A 103 -10.05 -22.06 -4.84
N HIS A 104 -11.22 -21.42 -4.78
CA HIS A 104 -12.13 -21.28 -5.93
C HIS A 104 -11.39 -20.57 -7.08
N ARG A 105 -11.67 -20.96 -8.32
CA ARG A 105 -11.05 -20.35 -9.51
C ARG A 105 -12.12 -19.56 -10.28
N PRO A 106 -11.99 -18.21 -10.34
CA PRO A 106 -12.87 -17.38 -11.15
C PRO A 106 -12.84 -17.82 -12.63
N LYS A 107 -13.86 -17.50 -13.40
CA LYS A 107 -14.07 -18.12 -14.72
C LYS A 107 -13.03 -17.69 -15.75
N SER A 108 -12.62 -16.43 -15.68
CA SER A 108 -11.68 -15.81 -16.62
C SER A 108 -10.22 -16.13 -16.29
N SER A 109 -9.96 -16.72 -15.13
CA SER A 109 -8.61 -16.95 -14.62
C SER A 109 -8.40 -18.42 -14.24
N ASN A 110 -7.25 -18.97 -14.60
CA ASN A 110 -6.85 -20.27 -14.07
C ASN A 110 -6.30 -20.19 -12.65
N LYS A 111 -6.28 -19.02 -12.01
CA LYS A 111 -5.76 -18.78 -10.66
C LYS A 111 -6.87 -18.91 -9.61
N THR A 112 -6.49 -19.26 -8.39
CA THR A 112 -7.43 -19.23 -7.26
C THR A 112 -7.78 -17.79 -6.89
N VAL A 113 -8.87 -17.56 -6.16
CA VAL A 113 -9.23 -16.23 -5.63
C VAL A 113 -8.07 -15.60 -4.87
N ILE A 114 -7.42 -16.36 -3.98
CA ILE A 114 -6.29 -15.83 -3.20
C ILE A 114 -5.05 -15.52 -4.05
N GLN A 115 -4.75 -16.34 -5.06
CA GLN A 115 -3.64 -16.05 -5.96
C GLN A 115 -3.95 -14.85 -6.86
N HIS A 116 -5.21 -14.71 -7.30
CA HIS A 116 -5.67 -13.51 -8.00
C HIS A 116 -5.52 -12.27 -7.13
N PHE A 117 -5.87 -12.33 -5.84
CA PHE A 117 -5.63 -11.23 -4.90
C PHE A 117 -4.16 -10.83 -4.93
N TYR A 118 -3.24 -11.75 -4.66
CA TYR A 118 -1.81 -11.43 -4.64
C TYR A 118 -1.36 -10.78 -5.94
N ASP A 119 -1.66 -11.40 -7.08
CA ASP A 119 -1.23 -10.90 -8.38
C ASP A 119 -1.81 -9.54 -8.72
N SER A 120 -3.11 -9.33 -8.48
CA SER A 120 -3.81 -8.09 -8.79
C SER A 120 -3.24 -6.92 -7.99
N HIS A 121 -2.95 -7.10 -6.69
CA HIS A 121 -2.38 -6.02 -5.88
C HIS A 121 -0.95 -5.66 -6.30
N TYR A 122 -0.13 -6.64 -6.70
CA TYR A 122 1.19 -6.35 -7.28
C TYR A 122 1.05 -5.61 -8.61
N GLU A 123 0.19 -6.09 -9.52
CA GLU A 123 -0.06 -5.45 -10.81
C GLU A 123 -0.59 -4.02 -10.66
N GLY A 124 -1.51 -3.78 -9.72
CA GLY A 124 -2.05 -2.44 -9.45
C GLY A 124 -0.97 -1.46 -8.97
N ALA A 125 -0.07 -1.90 -8.08
CA ALA A 125 1.05 -1.09 -7.62
C ALA A 125 2.05 -0.79 -8.75
N GLU A 126 2.31 -1.77 -9.63
CA GLU A 126 3.13 -1.57 -10.83
C GLU A 126 2.50 -0.52 -11.77
N MET A 127 1.20 -0.63 -12.06
CA MET A 127 0.47 0.33 -12.90
C MET A 127 0.51 1.77 -12.32
N ALA A 128 0.38 1.93 -11.00
CA ALA A 128 0.48 3.24 -10.36
C ALA A 128 1.88 3.86 -10.54
N ASN A 129 2.93 3.05 -10.52
CA ASN A 129 4.31 3.51 -10.79
C ASN A 129 4.53 3.86 -12.27
N GLU A 130 3.86 3.19 -13.20
CA GLU A 130 3.88 3.56 -14.62
C GLU A 130 3.26 4.94 -14.86
N PHE A 131 2.19 5.29 -14.14
CA PHE A 131 1.56 6.62 -14.24
C PHE A 131 2.52 7.75 -13.86
N LEU A 132 3.35 7.55 -12.84
CA LEU A 132 4.40 8.50 -12.49
C LEU A 132 5.39 8.70 -13.65
N THR A 133 5.85 7.60 -14.26
CA THR A 133 6.78 7.66 -15.41
C THR A 133 6.15 8.36 -16.61
N LEU A 134 4.87 8.07 -16.90
CA LEU A 134 4.12 8.73 -17.96
C LEU A 134 3.97 10.23 -17.69
N TRP A 135 3.65 10.63 -16.46
CA TRP A 135 3.53 12.04 -16.09
C TRP A 135 4.86 12.79 -16.20
N GLU A 136 5.96 12.21 -15.72
CA GLU A 136 7.32 12.79 -15.84
C GLU A 136 7.70 13.05 -17.30
N SER A 137 7.26 12.21 -18.24
CA SER A 137 7.49 12.41 -19.68
C SER A 137 6.81 13.66 -20.28
N LEU A 138 5.91 14.30 -19.50
CA LEU A 138 5.16 15.49 -19.88
C LEU A 138 5.81 16.79 -19.37
N GLU A 139 6.97 16.72 -18.72
CA GLU A 139 7.72 17.91 -18.29
C GLU A 139 7.92 18.91 -19.44
N GLY A 140 7.68 20.18 -19.17
CA GLY A 140 7.77 21.27 -20.15
C GLY A 140 6.63 21.31 -21.19
N LYS A 141 5.68 20.36 -21.16
CA LYS A 141 4.49 20.34 -22.03
C LYS A 141 3.20 20.79 -21.32
N ILE A 142 3.25 20.86 -20.00
CA ILE A 142 2.18 21.34 -19.11
C ILE A 142 2.75 22.54 -18.35
N ASP A 143 1.92 23.53 -17.98
CA ASP A 143 2.41 24.64 -17.15
C ASP A 143 2.96 24.14 -15.81
N THR A 144 3.92 24.88 -15.30
CA THR A 144 4.72 24.53 -14.13
C THR A 144 3.88 24.18 -12.90
N GLN A 145 2.83 24.95 -12.60
CA GLN A 145 2.02 24.72 -11.41
C GLN A 145 1.31 23.36 -11.48
N ARG A 146 0.51 23.13 -12.54
CA ARG A 146 -0.24 21.88 -12.67
C ARG A 146 0.69 20.67 -12.83
N TYR A 147 1.81 20.83 -13.53
CA TYR A 147 2.81 19.77 -13.66
C TYR A 147 3.32 19.30 -12.29
N HIS A 148 3.77 20.22 -11.44
CA HIS A 148 4.34 19.86 -10.13
C HIS A 148 3.30 19.39 -9.12
N GLU A 149 2.10 19.99 -9.08
CA GLU A 149 1.03 19.54 -8.19
C GLU A 149 0.56 18.12 -8.52
N THR A 150 0.39 17.80 -9.80
CA THR A 150 0.02 16.43 -10.20
C THR A 150 1.21 15.48 -10.05
N LEU A 151 2.45 15.91 -10.30
CA LEU A 151 3.63 15.07 -10.07
C LEU A 151 3.74 14.66 -8.61
N PHE A 152 3.46 15.57 -7.67
CA PHE A 152 3.40 15.26 -6.25
C PHE A 152 2.39 14.15 -5.96
N ARG A 153 1.15 14.28 -6.45
CA ARG A 153 0.09 13.27 -6.26
C ARG A 153 0.43 11.93 -6.90
N GLN A 154 1.09 11.93 -8.07
CA GLN A 154 1.51 10.70 -8.72
C GLN A 154 2.65 9.99 -7.97
N LYS A 155 3.59 10.76 -7.41
CA LYS A 155 4.63 10.20 -6.51
C LYS A 155 4.01 9.60 -5.25
N TYR A 156 3.08 10.33 -4.63
CA TYR A 156 2.33 9.83 -3.49
C TYR A 156 1.57 8.54 -3.83
N GLN A 157 0.78 8.53 -4.91
CA GLN A 157 0.02 7.36 -5.33
C GLN A 157 0.91 6.15 -5.65
N ALA A 158 2.03 6.35 -6.33
CA ALA A 158 2.99 5.28 -6.62
C ALA A 158 3.52 4.62 -5.33
N GLY A 159 3.87 5.42 -4.31
CA GLY A 159 4.30 4.91 -3.01
C GLY A 159 3.15 4.29 -2.19
N HIS A 160 2.01 4.95 -2.12
CA HIS A 160 0.86 4.51 -1.33
C HIS A 160 0.17 3.26 -1.90
N SER A 161 0.23 3.06 -3.22
CA SER A 161 -0.22 1.80 -3.84
C SER A 161 0.55 0.57 -3.34
N ILE A 162 1.82 0.74 -2.94
CA ILE A 162 2.62 -0.33 -2.32
C ILE A 162 2.17 -0.57 -0.88
N VAL A 163 1.83 0.48 -0.13
CA VAL A 163 1.24 0.37 1.22
C VAL A 163 -0.06 -0.43 1.16
N TRP A 164 -0.94 -0.08 0.23
CA TRP A 164 -2.19 -0.80 -0.06
C TRP A 164 -1.96 -2.27 -0.39
N ARG A 165 -1.04 -2.55 -1.34
CA ARG A 165 -0.69 -3.90 -1.74
C ARG A 165 -0.20 -4.74 -0.57
N ASP A 166 0.78 -4.24 0.18
CA ASP A 166 1.41 -4.99 1.27
C ASP A 166 0.39 -5.27 2.37
N ALA A 167 -0.38 -4.25 2.77
CA ALA A 167 -1.42 -4.38 3.78
C ALA A 167 -2.42 -5.49 3.45
N ILE A 168 -3.00 -5.43 2.24
CA ILE A 168 -4.05 -6.38 1.85
C ILE A 168 -3.47 -7.78 1.66
N ASN A 169 -2.33 -7.91 0.97
CA ASN A 169 -1.71 -9.21 0.75
C ASN A 169 -1.28 -9.86 2.06
N ASN A 170 -0.67 -9.11 2.98
CA ASN A 170 -0.27 -9.62 4.29
C ASN A 170 -1.48 -10.03 5.14
N PHE A 171 -2.56 -9.22 5.15
CA PHE A 171 -3.78 -9.58 5.86
C PHE A 171 -4.40 -10.89 5.33
N TYR A 172 -4.59 -11.00 4.01
CA TYR A 172 -5.21 -12.19 3.43
C TYR A 172 -4.29 -13.43 3.46
N ASN A 173 -2.97 -13.25 3.42
CA ASN A 173 -2.02 -14.33 3.68
C ASN A 173 -2.08 -14.80 5.13
N ASN A 174 -2.10 -13.88 6.10
CA ASN A 174 -2.20 -14.20 7.51
C ASN A 174 -3.51 -14.93 7.86
N ILE A 175 -4.66 -14.50 7.32
CA ILE A 175 -5.94 -15.14 7.63
C ILE A 175 -6.10 -16.49 6.90
N SER A 176 -5.67 -16.60 5.63
CA SER A 176 -5.88 -17.81 4.83
C SER A 176 -4.82 -18.89 5.05
N GLY A 177 -3.61 -18.51 5.44
CA GLY A 177 -2.45 -19.41 5.51
C GLY A 177 -1.97 -19.94 4.15
N ILE A 178 -2.50 -19.43 3.03
CA ILE A 178 -2.13 -19.88 1.68
C ILE A 178 -0.98 -19.01 1.17
N LEU A 179 0.14 -19.64 0.80
CA LEU A 179 1.32 -18.93 0.30
C LEU A 179 1.08 -18.40 -1.13
N ASP A 180 1.63 -17.22 -1.42
CA ASP A 180 1.75 -16.71 -2.79
C ASP A 180 2.60 -17.67 -3.63
N GLU A 181 2.06 -18.15 -4.75
CA GLU A 181 2.75 -19.07 -5.67
C GLU A 181 4.04 -18.46 -6.24
N ALA A 182 4.08 -17.12 -6.39
CA ALA A 182 5.28 -16.39 -6.81
C ALA A 182 6.25 -16.09 -5.65
N GLY A 183 5.84 -16.35 -4.40
CA GLY A 183 6.66 -16.18 -3.21
C GLY A 183 7.08 -14.75 -2.92
N ARG A 184 6.24 -13.75 -3.22
CA ARG A 184 6.50 -12.31 -3.01
C ARG A 184 5.91 -11.79 -1.70
N VAL A 185 4.70 -12.23 -1.33
CA VAL A 185 4.01 -11.74 -0.12
C VAL A 185 4.83 -12.02 1.13
N GLY A 186 5.04 -10.99 1.96
CA GLY A 186 5.89 -11.05 3.16
C GLY A 186 7.39 -11.25 2.86
N ARG A 187 7.84 -11.11 1.62
CA ARG A 187 9.23 -11.34 1.20
C ARG A 187 9.73 -10.14 0.41
N HIS A 188 10.39 -9.23 1.10
CA HIS A 188 10.95 -8.00 0.53
C HIS A 188 12.49 -8.05 0.55
N PRO A 189 13.15 -8.69 -0.44
CA PRO A 189 14.59 -8.98 -0.38
C PRO A 189 15.48 -7.73 -0.41
N TRP A 190 14.89 -6.58 -0.73
CA TRP A 190 15.57 -5.29 -0.81
C TRP A 190 15.24 -4.35 0.36
N ARG A 191 14.36 -4.77 1.29
CA ARG A 191 14.05 -4.01 2.50
C ARG A 191 15.01 -4.36 3.63
N ILE A 192 15.32 -3.34 4.42
CA ILE A 192 15.91 -3.45 5.74
C ILE A 192 14.88 -2.83 6.67
N GLU A 193 14.37 -3.64 7.61
CA GLU A 193 13.39 -3.17 8.58
C GLU A 193 14.03 -2.18 9.55
N ALA A 194 13.31 -1.11 9.89
CA ALA A 194 13.87 -0.05 10.72
C ALA A 194 14.18 -0.57 12.14
N GLU A 195 13.39 -1.51 12.66
CA GLU A 195 13.63 -2.18 13.94
C GLU A 195 14.87 -3.08 13.97
N GLU A 196 15.41 -3.46 12.81
CA GLU A 196 16.66 -4.25 12.71
C GLU A 196 17.91 -3.36 12.61
N MET A 197 17.75 -2.04 12.50
CA MET A 197 18.85 -1.09 12.45
C MET A 197 19.46 -0.80 13.83
N HIS A 198 20.65 -0.20 13.85
CA HIS A 198 21.18 0.39 15.07
C HIS A 198 20.46 1.69 15.38
N LEU A 199 19.75 1.72 16.51
CA LEU A 199 18.91 2.83 16.95
C LEU A 199 19.58 3.66 18.05
N ASP A 200 19.59 4.97 17.87
CA ASP A 200 19.93 5.98 18.89
C ASP A 200 18.79 6.99 18.99
N GLY A 201 18.11 7.07 20.13
CA GLY A 201 16.94 7.95 20.31
C GLY A 201 15.65 7.51 19.61
N TYR A 202 15.65 6.37 18.92
CA TYR A 202 14.47 5.66 18.42
C TYR A 202 14.12 4.47 19.33
N GLU A 203 12.82 4.17 19.44
CA GLU A 203 12.28 3.02 20.17
C GLU A 203 11.30 2.24 19.29
N LEU A 204 11.12 0.95 19.59
CA LEU A 204 10.20 0.09 18.86
C LEU A 204 8.75 0.45 19.17
N TYR A 205 7.91 0.40 18.14
CA TYR A 205 6.47 0.63 18.24
C TYR A 205 5.72 -0.48 17.50
N THR A 206 4.91 -1.25 18.23
CA THR A 206 4.03 -2.25 17.62
C THR A 206 2.85 -1.55 16.96
N VAL A 207 2.77 -1.65 15.64
CA VAL A 207 1.76 -0.96 14.84
C VAL A 207 0.43 -1.74 14.86
N SER A 208 -0.68 -1.00 14.89
CA SER A 208 -2.03 -1.56 14.85
C SER A 208 -2.91 -0.71 13.93
N PRO A 209 -3.51 -1.30 12.86
CA PRO A 209 -3.49 -2.72 12.54
C PRO A 209 -2.11 -3.21 12.04
N PHE A 210 -1.78 -4.47 12.31
CA PHE A 210 -0.41 -5.01 12.18
C PHE A 210 0.12 -4.93 10.75
N GLU A 211 -0.76 -5.04 9.76
CA GLU A 211 -0.42 -5.00 8.34
C GLU A 211 -0.06 -3.60 7.83
N MET A 212 -0.11 -2.57 8.68
CA MET A 212 0.31 -1.19 8.35
C MET A 212 1.80 -0.93 8.56
N ALA A 213 2.55 -1.91 9.07
CA ALA A 213 4.01 -1.86 9.14
C ALA A 213 4.59 -3.15 8.55
N SER A 214 5.71 -3.01 7.86
CA SER A 214 6.51 -4.18 7.49
C SER A 214 6.91 -4.87 8.79
N ASN A 215 6.69 -6.19 8.88
CA ASN A 215 6.93 -6.96 10.11
C ASN A 215 6.16 -6.48 11.38
N SER A 216 5.04 -5.75 11.20
CA SER A 216 4.15 -5.26 12.28
C SER A 216 4.76 -4.28 13.28
N THR A 217 5.99 -3.83 13.04
CA THR A 217 6.75 -2.98 13.96
C THR A 217 7.33 -1.80 13.20
N ALA A 218 7.19 -0.61 13.76
CA ALA A 218 7.87 0.60 13.31
C ALA A 218 8.84 1.08 14.40
N ILE A 219 9.59 2.14 14.12
CA ILE A 219 10.34 2.87 15.14
C ILE A 219 9.83 4.29 15.27
N VAL A 220 9.80 4.81 16.50
CA VAL A 220 9.37 6.18 16.84
C VAL A 220 10.39 6.84 17.75
N THR A 221 10.57 8.15 17.67
CA THR A 221 11.51 8.84 18.55
C THR A 221 11.08 8.67 20.02
N SER A 222 12.02 8.40 20.92
CA SER A 222 11.76 8.12 22.34
C SER A 222 11.10 9.29 23.08
N SER A 223 11.20 10.50 22.54
CA SER A 223 10.44 11.65 23.00
C SER A 223 10.20 12.65 21.88
N ASN A 224 9.16 13.47 21.99
CA ASN A 224 8.88 14.54 21.02
C ASN A 224 9.84 15.74 21.13
N ALA A 225 10.90 15.63 21.93
CA ALA A 225 11.91 16.68 22.13
C ALA A 225 13.31 16.28 21.64
N THR A 226 13.52 15.01 21.27
CA THR A 226 14.84 14.47 20.91
C THR A 226 14.77 13.79 19.56
N SER A 227 15.68 14.14 18.65
CA SER A 227 15.82 13.41 17.39
C SER A 227 16.25 11.96 17.64
N GLY A 228 15.78 11.06 16.78
CA GLY A 228 16.26 9.68 16.69
C GLY A 228 17.12 9.49 15.43
N THR A 229 18.04 8.53 15.45
CA THR A 229 18.82 8.08 14.30
C THR A 229 18.77 6.56 14.19
N ALA A 230 18.33 6.06 13.03
CA ALA A 230 18.46 4.67 12.64
C ALA A 230 19.63 4.53 11.67
N SER A 231 20.51 3.56 11.89
CA SER A 231 21.74 3.40 11.11
C SER A 231 22.04 1.95 10.80
N ILE A 232 22.58 1.69 9.61
CA ILE A 232 22.90 0.33 9.16
C ILE A 232 24.06 0.34 8.18
N ILE A 233 24.88 -0.71 8.23
CA ILE A 233 25.87 -1.01 7.18
C ILE A 233 25.14 -1.71 6.04
N ILE A 234 25.15 -1.10 4.87
CA ILE A 234 24.37 -1.55 3.72
C ILE A 234 24.90 -2.93 3.27
N PRO A 235 24.05 -3.98 3.30
CA PRO A 235 24.47 -5.35 3.00
C PRO A 235 24.43 -5.68 1.50
N PHE A 236 23.95 -4.76 0.66
CA PHE A 236 23.78 -4.97 -0.77
C PHE A 236 25.10 -4.80 -1.54
N GLU A 237 25.17 -5.39 -2.72
CA GLU A 237 26.32 -5.30 -3.62
C GLU A 237 26.53 -3.87 -4.15
N ASP A 238 27.72 -3.63 -4.70
CA ASP A 238 28.02 -2.37 -5.39
C ASP A 238 27.05 -2.14 -6.56
N GLY A 239 26.42 -0.97 -6.62
CA GLY A 239 25.41 -0.73 -7.62
C GLY A 239 24.78 0.66 -7.61
N LYS A 240 23.74 0.78 -8.42
CA LYS A 240 22.84 1.94 -8.44
C LYS A 240 21.46 1.47 -8.03
N TYR A 241 20.90 2.19 -7.06
CA TYR A 241 19.64 1.85 -6.43
C TYR A 241 18.71 3.06 -6.40
N ASP A 242 17.42 2.78 -6.51
CA ASP A 242 16.39 3.67 -6.01
C ASP A 242 16.20 3.35 -4.53
N ILE A 243 16.51 4.32 -3.67
CA ILE A 243 16.42 4.16 -2.22
C ILE A 243 15.09 4.73 -1.76
N ALA A 244 14.19 3.88 -1.29
CA ALA A 244 12.90 4.28 -0.75
C ALA A 244 12.89 4.15 0.77
N ILE A 245 12.29 5.12 1.46
CA ILE A 245 12.15 5.11 2.93
C ILE A 245 10.66 5.12 3.23
N GLY A 246 10.19 4.07 3.91
CA GLY A 246 8.84 3.97 4.46
C GLY A 246 8.76 4.72 5.79
N TYR A 247 7.80 5.63 5.89
CA TYR A 247 7.58 6.46 7.07
C TYR A 247 6.08 6.75 7.23
N TYR A 248 5.70 7.37 8.33
CA TYR A 248 4.33 7.82 8.54
C TYR A 248 4.31 9.33 8.73
N ASP A 249 3.38 9.99 8.06
CA ASP A 249 3.16 11.42 8.14
C ASP A 249 1.90 11.69 8.97
N LEU A 250 2.10 12.04 10.24
CA LEU A 250 1.01 12.15 11.20
C LEU A 250 0.52 13.59 11.28
N PHE A 251 -0.80 13.75 11.32
CA PHE A 251 -1.42 15.04 11.53
C PHE A 251 -1.04 15.68 12.88
N ASP A 252 -1.04 17.01 12.92
CA ASP A 252 -0.73 17.84 14.11
C ASP A 252 0.76 17.75 14.54
N GLY A 253 1.61 17.45 13.55
CA GLY A 253 3.06 17.56 13.58
C GLY A 253 3.59 17.82 12.17
N LYS A 254 4.85 18.25 12.08
CA LYS A 254 5.65 18.32 10.85
C LYS A 254 7.05 17.80 11.10
N ALA A 255 7.13 16.50 11.39
CA ALA A 255 8.40 15.84 11.63
C ALA A 255 9.30 15.98 10.40
N GLN A 256 10.60 15.98 10.63
CA GLN A 256 11.59 16.15 9.58
C GLN A 256 12.55 14.98 9.60
N TRP A 257 12.90 14.49 8.43
CA TRP A 257 13.89 13.45 8.28
C TRP A 257 15.03 13.89 7.39
N GLU A 258 16.22 13.39 7.69
CA GLU A 258 17.41 13.53 6.87
C GLU A 258 18.06 12.16 6.70
N ALA A 259 18.32 11.78 5.44
CA ALA A 259 19.03 10.57 5.11
C ALA A 259 20.44 10.89 4.61
N THR A 260 21.44 10.11 5.02
CA THR A 260 22.83 10.24 4.57
C THR A 260 23.45 8.88 4.28
N ILE A 261 24.40 8.83 3.34
CA ILE A 261 25.27 7.67 3.09
C ILE A 261 26.72 8.11 3.30
N ASN A 262 27.45 7.47 4.21
CA ASN A 262 28.82 7.87 4.59
C ASN A 262 28.95 9.36 4.94
N ASN A 263 27.96 9.90 5.67
CA ASN A 263 27.82 11.32 6.03
C ASN A 263 27.63 12.28 4.84
N LYS A 264 27.44 11.77 3.62
CA LYS A 264 27.00 12.57 2.47
C LYS A 264 25.48 12.58 2.44
N GLN A 265 24.89 13.77 2.37
CA GLN A 265 23.44 13.94 2.30
C GLN A 265 22.86 13.22 1.08
N LEU A 266 21.90 12.34 1.34
CA LEU A 266 21.03 11.71 0.35
C LEU A 266 19.84 12.64 0.06
N GLY A 267 19.20 13.13 1.11
CA GLY A 267 18.12 14.12 1.04
C GLY A 267 17.50 14.39 2.40
N SER A 268 16.56 15.34 2.43
CA SER A 268 15.76 15.67 3.62
C SER A 268 14.32 15.97 3.20
N TRP A 269 13.35 15.63 4.03
CA TRP A 269 11.93 15.87 3.79
C TRP A 269 11.19 16.16 5.08
N THR A 270 9.99 16.72 4.93
CA THR A 270 9.06 17.04 6.01
C THR A 270 7.82 16.17 5.84
N GLY A 271 7.20 15.76 6.95
CA GLY A 271 5.84 15.25 6.98
C GLY A 271 4.90 16.44 6.90
N ASP A 272 4.41 16.74 5.70
CA ASP A 272 3.50 17.85 5.42
C ASP A 272 2.48 17.49 4.35
N ASN A 273 2.16 16.20 4.19
CA ASN A 273 1.21 15.71 3.21
C ASN A 273 -0.15 16.38 3.38
N GLU A 274 -0.53 16.80 4.58
CA GLU A 274 -1.79 17.47 4.86
C GLU A 274 -1.91 18.88 4.24
N ASP A 275 -0.78 19.51 3.89
CA ASP A 275 -0.76 20.78 3.14
C ASP A 275 -0.98 20.56 1.63
N HIS A 276 -0.86 19.31 1.16
CA HIS A 276 -0.79 18.98 -0.27
C HIS A 276 -1.88 18.00 -0.73
N LEU A 277 -2.30 17.11 0.17
CA LEU A 277 -3.31 16.09 -0.04
C LEU A 277 -4.64 16.55 0.56
N GLY A 278 -5.72 16.42 -0.21
CA GLY A 278 -7.05 16.87 0.17
C GLY A 278 -7.93 15.77 0.77
N HIS A 279 -7.42 14.99 1.73
CA HIS A 279 -8.18 13.95 2.44
C HIS A 279 -8.24 14.20 3.95
N GLU A 280 -9.16 13.53 4.64
CA GLU A 280 -9.27 13.58 6.09
C GLU A 280 -8.00 13.00 6.72
N GLN A 281 -7.50 13.66 7.77
CA GLN A 281 -6.17 13.43 8.33
C GLN A 281 -6.21 12.41 9.48
N SER A 282 -5.12 11.67 9.70
CA SER A 282 -4.97 10.73 10.82
C SER A 282 -3.77 11.07 11.69
N ARG A 283 -3.85 10.70 12.98
CA ARG A 283 -2.79 10.87 13.99
C ARG A 283 -2.17 9.53 14.41
N TYR A 284 -2.53 8.44 13.75
CA TYR A 284 -2.05 7.10 14.08
C TYR A 284 -1.05 6.60 13.04
N LEU A 285 -0.22 5.62 13.43
CA LEU A 285 0.60 4.86 12.48
C LEU A 285 -0.33 3.85 11.81
N ASP A 286 -0.99 4.27 10.75
CA ASP A 286 -2.02 3.50 10.05
C ASP A 286 -1.91 3.73 8.53
N GLY A 287 -2.82 3.13 7.76
CA GLY A 287 -2.80 3.23 6.30
C GLY A 287 -3.05 4.64 5.76
N HIS A 288 -3.56 5.55 6.59
CA HIS A 288 -3.85 6.93 6.20
C HIS A 288 -2.61 7.81 6.25
N THR A 289 -1.67 7.49 7.15
CA THR A 289 -0.42 8.24 7.34
C THR A 289 0.79 7.54 6.73
N ALA A 290 0.74 6.22 6.55
CA ALA A 290 1.80 5.43 5.93
C ALA A 290 2.09 5.94 4.50
N THR A 291 3.35 6.28 4.25
CA THR A 291 3.80 6.87 2.99
C THR A 291 5.27 6.56 2.74
N ARG A 292 5.78 7.00 1.59
CA ARG A 292 7.14 6.70 1.15
C ARG A 292 7.75 7.88 0.41
N ILE A 293 9.04 8.10 0.66
CA ILE A 293 9.88 8.94 -0.20
C ILE A 293 10.87 8.06 -0.96
N THR A 294 11.24 8.44 -2.18
CA THR A 294 12.21 7.69 -3.00
C THR A 294 13.27 8.61 -3.60
N PHE A 295 14.53 8.25 -3.39
CA PHE A 295 15.70 8.90 -3.98
C PHE A 295 16.24 8.01 -5.10
N ARG A 296 16.20 8.50 -6.34
CA ARG A 296 16.49 7.67 -7.52
C ARG A 296 17.96 7.66 -7.91
N ASN A 297 18.41 6.53 -8.48
CA ASN A 297 19.71 6.36 -9.14
C ASN A 297 20.91 6.72 -8.25
N ILE A 298 20.85 6.27 -6.99
CA ILE A 298 21.87 6.50 -5.96
C ILE A 298 22.94 5.44 -6.07
N LYS A 299 24.20 5.89 -6.15
CA LYS A 299 25.34 4.97 -6.10
C LYS A 299 25.53 4.50 -4.65
N VAL A 300 25.57 3.18 -4.48
CA VAL A 300 25.81 2.49 -3.22
C VAL A 300 26.97 1.53 -3.42
N ASN A 301 27.86 1.45 -2.45
CA ASN A 301 28.88 0.41 -2.38
C ASN A 301 28.60 -0.48 -1.16
N ASN A 302 28.94 -1.75 -1.27
CA ASN A 302 28.87 -2.67 -0.16
C ASN A 302 29.70 -2.15 1.02
N GLY A 303 29.10 -2.14 2.22
CA GLY A 303 29.75 -1.61 3.42
C GLY A 303 29.60 -0.10 3.63
N ASP A 304 28.93 0.62 2.73
CA ASP A 304 28.51 2.00 2.97
C ASP A 304 27.57 2.06 4.20
N GLU A 305 27.64 3.13 4.99
CA GLU A 305 26.77 3.35 6.14
C GLU A 305 25.60 4.26 5.77
N LEU A 306 24.36 3.76 5.86
CA LEU A 306 23.14 4.57 5.81
C LEU A 306 22.81 5.09 7.22
N LYS A 307 22.41 6.36 7.31
CA LYS A 307 21.76 6.93 8.49
C LYS A 307 20.48 7.66 8.10
N VAL A 308 19.40 7.39 8.81
CA VAL A 308 18.15 8.16 8.73
C VAL A 308 17.90 8.79 10.10
N LYS A 309 17.98 10.13 10.15
CA LYS A 309 17.72 10.91 11.35
C LYS A 309 16.33 11.52 11.27
N GLY A 310 15.44 11.20 12.20
CA GLY A 310 14.16 11.87 12.37
C GLY A 310 14.18 12.88 13.50
N THR A 311 13.57 14.03 13.26
CA THR A 311 13.36 15.09 14.26
C THR A 311 11.86 15.24 14.46
N PRO A 312 11.36 14.93 15.67
CA PRO A 312 9.93 14.97 15.94
C PRO A 312 9.42 16.42 15.97
N ASN A 313 8.12 16.58 15.78
CA ASN A 313 7.49 17.89 15.84
C ASN A 313 6.05 17.77 16.35
N GLY A 314 5.68 18.61 17.33
CA GLY A 314 4.34 18.57 17.91
C GLY A 314 4.06 17.21 18.55
N ILE A 315 3.02 16.52 18.05
CA ILE A 315 2.69 15.16 18.49
C ILE A 315 3.32 14.06 17.64
N GLU A 316 3.94 14.40 16.51
CA GLU A 316 4.49 13.43 15.55
C GLU A 316 5.91 12.98 15.95
N PRO A 317 6.12 11.69 16.26
CA PRO A 317 7.38 11.18 16.78
C PRO A 317 8.33 10.69 15.66
N ALA A 318 8.33 11.36 14.51
CA ALA A 318 9.14 11.06 13.32
C ALA A 318 9.27 9.55 12.98
N PRO A 319 8.14 8.83 12.83
CA PRO A 319 8.14 7.37 12.71
C PRO A 319 8.75 6.85 11.39
N LEU A 320 9.41 5.70 11.44
CA LEU A 320 9.98 5.00 10.28
C LEU A 320 9.58 3.52 10.30
N ASP A 321 9.38 2.94 9.12
CA ASP A 321 9.00 1.52 8.95
C ASP A 321 10.18 0.71 8.40
N TYR A 322 10.69 1.07 7.21
CA TYR A 322 11.82 0.39 6.58
C TYR A 322 12.58 1.30 5.62
N VAL A 323 13.73 0.81 5.15
CA VAL A 323 14.43 1.35 3.98
C VAL A 323 14.60 0.27 2.92
N ALA A 324 14.19 0.56 1.70
CA ALA A 324 14.32 -0.33 0.54
C ALA A 324 15.42 0.16 -0.41
N PHE A 325 16.30 -0.75 -0.84
CA PHE A 325 17.35 -0.51 -1.84
C PHE A 325 17.01 -1.25 -3.13
N LEU A 326 16.23 -0.61 -3.99
CA LEU A 326 15.68 -1.24 -5.19
C LEU A 326 16.65 -1.12 -6.36
N PRO A 327 17.10 -2.23 -6.98
CA PRO A 327 17.87 -2.15 -8.21
C PRO A 327 17.06 -1.42 -9.29
N ASN A 328 17.74 -0.71 -10.20
CA ASN A 328 17.07 0.03 -11.27
C ASN A 328 16.03 -0.83 -12.03
N GLY A 329 14.80 -0.34 -12.09
CA GLY A 329 13.68 -1.02 -12.77
C GLY A 329 12.95 -2.04 -11.90
N ILE A 330 13.36 -2.24 -10.65
CA ILE A 330 12.62 -3.02 -9.66
C ILE A 330 11.72 -2.09 -8.88
N ILE A 331 10.44 -2.44 -8.82
CA ILE A 331 9.49 -1.88 -7.86
C ILE A 331 9.51 -2.84 -6.66
N ASP A 332 9.53 -2.27 -5.46
CA ASP A 332 9.50 -3.00 -4.17
C ASP A 332 8.32 -3.96 -4.06
#